data_AF-A0A2T0TIM0-F1
#
_entry.id   AF-A0A2T0TIM0-F1
#
_cell.length_a   1.000
_cell.length_b   1.000
_cell.length_c   1.000
_cell.angle_alpha   90.00
_cell.angle_beta   90.00
_cell.angle_gamma   90.00
#
_symmetry.space_group_name_H-M   'P 1'
#
loop_
_entity.id
_entity.type
_entity.pdbx_description
1 polymer ?
#
loop_
_entity_poly.entity_id
_entity_poly.type
_entity_poly.pdbx_seq_one_letter_code
_entity_poly.pdbx_strand_id
1 'polypeptide(L)'
;MTLTSRDAVNWQTLLQIVRLIPPGSQTPLVSFTNPTDAAQFMHQQDPPGKRLCVLTKDASLFWIVPISVADQLIKLGFYPILDTICL
;
A
#
# COMPACT_ATOMS: atom_id res chain seq x y z
N MET A 1 -20.72 -22.88 2.09
CA MET A 1 -19.78 -22.28 1.12
C MET A 1 -19.88 -20.77 1.27
N THR A 2 -18.98 -20.20 2.06
CA THR A 2 -18.92 -18.76 2.35
C THR A 2 -18.21 -18.10 1.18
N LEU A 3 -18.90 -17.22 0.46
CA LEU A 3 -18.28 -16.29 -0.49
C LEU A 3 -17.37 -15.36 0.31
N THR A 4 -16.09 -15.71 0.43
CA THR A 4 -15.06 -14.77 0.85
C THR A 4 -15.01 -13.69 -0.23
N SER A 5 -15.50 -12.50 0.15
CA SER A 5 -15.49 -11.28 -0.67
C SER A 5 -14.16 -11.18 -1.42
N ARG A 6 -14.21 -11.36 -2.74
CA ARG A 6 -13.08 -11.04 -3.61
C ARG A 6 -12.93 -9.52 -3.53
N ASP A 7 -11.94 -9.10 -2.77
CA ASP A 7 -11.60 -7.71 -2.48
C ASP A 7 -11.80 -6.81 -3.69
N ALA A 8 -12.42 -5.65 -3.47
CA ALA A 8 -12.57 -4.63 -4.49
C ALA A 8 -11.18 -4.15 -4.91
N VAL A 9 -10.57 -4.78 -5.92
CA VAL A 9 -9.30 -4.32 -6.48
C VAL A 9 -9.62 -3.20 -7.47
N ASN A 10 -9.25 -1.97 -7.11
CA ASN A 10 -9.26 -0.88 -8.07
C ASN A 10 -8.10 -1.09 -9.06
N TRP A 11 -8.39 -1.73 -10.19
CA TRP A 11 -7.41 -2.09 -11.22
C TRP A 11 -6.62 -0.90 -11.77
N GLN A 12 -7.22 0.29 -11.84
CA GLN A 12 -6.53 1.49 -12.30
C GLN A 12 -5.45 1.91 -11.30
N THR A 13 -5.80 1.95 -10.02
CA THR A 13 -4.88 2.26 -8.92
C THR A 13 -3.76 1.22 -8.84
N LEU A 14 -4.09 -0.07 -8.97
CA LEU A 14 -3.12 -1.15 -9.02
C LEU A 14 -2.12 -0.98 -10.16
N LEU A 15 -2.59 -0.69 -11.38
CA LEU A 15 -1.71 -0.45 -12.53
C LEU A 15 -0.81 0.78 -12.33
N GLN A 16 -1.30 1.84 -11.68
CA GLN A 16 -0.48 2.99 -11.34
C GLN A 16 0.65 2.61 -10.39
N ILE A 17 0.35 1.80 -9.37
CA ILE A 17 1.36 1.36 -8.39
C ILE A 17 2.38 0.43 -9.04
N VAL A 18 1.94 -0.60 -9.77
CA VAL A 18 2.82 -1.59 -10.41
C VAL A 18 3.83 -0.94 -11.37
N ARG A 19 3.43 0.12 -12.10
CA ARG A 19 4.33 0.86 -13.00
C ARG A 19 5.49 1.56 -12.30
N LEU A 20 5.35 1.84 -11.01
CA LEU A 20 6.35 2.56 -10.20
C LEU A 20 7.25 1.60 -9.42
N ILE A 21 6.92 0.31 -9.36
CA ILE A 21 7.73 -0.70 -8.69
C ILE A 21 8.94 -1.02 -9.57
N PRO A 22 10.17 -0.86 -9.06
CA PRO A 22 11.36 -1.18 -9.85
C PRO A 22 11.41 -2.68 -10.17
N PRO A 23 11.89 -3.06 -11.36
CA PRO A 23 12.04 -4.45 -11.74
C PRO A 23 12.96 -5.19 -10.75
N GLY A 24 12.54 -6.37 -10.29
CA GLY A 24 13.25 -7.14 -9.26
C GLY A 24 12.89 -6.79 -7.82
N SER A 25 11.96 -5.86 -7.58
CA SER A 25 11.42 -5.63 -6.24
C SER A 25 10.72 -6.88 -5.70
N GLN A 26 11.11 -7.30 -4.51
CA GLN A 26 10.45 -8.39 -3.76
C GLN A 26 9.41 -7.87 -2.76
N THR A 27 9.13 -6.57 -2.77
CA THR A 27 8.16 -6.00 -1.83
C THR A 27 6.76 -6.54 -2.17
N PRO A 28 6.08 -7.21 -1.22
CA PRO A 28 4.73 -7.70 -1.44
C PRO A 28 3.80 -6.51 -1.66
N LEU A 29 3.08 -6.53 -2.78
CA LEU A 29 2.03 -5.56 -3.05
C LEU A 29 0.71 -6.09 -2.47
N VAL A 30 0.21 -5.43 -1.43
CA VAL A 30 -1.02 -5.82 -0.74
C VAL A 30 -1.91 -4.60 -0.56
N SER A 31 -3.21 -4.80 -0.75
CA SER A 31 -4.26 -3.82 -0.47
C SER A 31 -5.17 -4.30 0.65
N PHE A 32 -5.59 -3.38 1.50
CA PHE A 32 -6.54 -3.62 2.59
C PHE A 32 -7.73 -2.68 2.43
N THR A 33 -8.89 -3.06 2.96
CA THR A 33 -10.07 -2.21 3.07
C THR A 33 -10.19 -1.54 4.44
N ASN A 34 -9.29 -1.86 5.37
CA ASN A 34 -9.21 -1.30 6.71
C ASN A 34 -7.79 -0.71 6.93
N PRO A 35 -7.67 0.56 7.35
CA PRO A 35 -6.37 1.19 7.54
C PRO A 35 -5.59 0.59 8.73
N THR A 36 -6.28 0.11 9.76
CA THR A 36 -5.66 -0.50 10.95
C THR A 36 -5.01 -1.84 10.59
N ASP A 37 -5.68 -2.67 9.79
CA ASP A 37 -5.14 -3.95 9.33
C ASP A 37 -3.93 -3.73 8.41
N ALA A 38 -3.98 -2.68 7.57
CA ALA A 38 -2.86 -2.28 6.73
C ALA A 38 -1.63 -1.86 7.56
N ALA A 39 -1.84 -1.02 8.58
CA ALA A 39 -0.77 -0.58 9.46
C ALA A 39 -0.16 -1.75 10.25
N GLN A 40 -0.98 -2.64 10.78
CA GLN A 40 -0.52 -3.82 11.50
C GLN A 40 0.30 -4.76 10.60
N PHE A 41 -0.17 -5.03 9.37
CA PHE A 41 0.58 -5.82 8.41
C PHE A 41 1.91 -5.18 8.04
N MET A 42 1.90 -3.85 7.83
CA MET A 42 3.13 -3.11 7.55
C MET A 42 4.15 -3.31 8.66
N HIS A 43 3.79 -3.13 9.93
CA HIS A 43 4.70 -3.32 11.06
C HIS A 43 5.26 -4.75 11.17
N GLN A 44 4.48 -5.76 10.77
CA GLN A 44 4.94 -7.16 10.79
C GLN A 44 5.90 -7.49 9.65
N GLN A 45 5.79 -6.79 8.52
CA GLN A 45 6.52 -7.08 7.29
C GLN A 45 7.65 -6.08 7.02
N ASP A 46 7.77 -5.00 7.80
CA ASP A 46 8.77 -3.95 7.59
C ASP A 46 10.19 -4.53 7.78
N PRO A 47 10.94 -4.77 6.68
CA PRO A 47 12.27 -5.31 6.80
C PRO A 47 13.19 -4.23 7.37
N PRO A 48 14.18 -4.58 8.21
CA PRO A 48 15.14 -3.59 8.70
C PRO A 48 15.82 -2.87 7.52
N GLY A 49 15.63 -1.55 7.46
CA GLY A 49 16.18 -0.69 6.40
C GLY A 49 15.34 -0.54 5.13
N LYS A 50 14.16 -1.17 5.02
CA LYS A 50 13.26 -1.06 3.85
C LYS A 50 11.88 -0.54 4.26
N ARG A 51 11.83 0.70 4.75
CA ARG A 51 10.61 1.38 5.22
C ARG A 51 9.46 1.25 4.23
N LEU A 52 8.38 0.65 4.69
CA LEU A 52 7.08 0.60 4.03
C LEU A 52 6.21 1.80 4.43
N CYS A 53 5.23 2.11 3.60
CA CYS A 53 4.24 3.17 3.83
C CYS A 53 2.86 2.68 3.41
N VAL A 54 1.84 3.09 4.17
CA VAL A 54 0.43 2.89 3.80
C VAL A 54 -0.08 4.16 3.15
N LEU A 55 -0.63 4.01 1.93
CA LEU A 55 -1.20 5.09 1.15
C LEU A 55 -2.63 4.77 0.74
N THR A 56 -3.43 5.81 0.53
CA THR A 56 -4.75 5.69 -0.07
C THR A 56 -5.01 6.83 -1.04
N LYS A 57 -6.01 6.69 -1.90
CA LYS A 57 -6.44 7.69 -2.88
C LYS A 57 -7.91 8.06 -2.71
N ASP A 58 -8.73 7.10 -2.28
CA ASP A 58 -10.19 7.19 -2.22
C ASP A 58 -10.76 6.75 -0.86
N ALA A 59 -9.90 6.55 0.15
CA ALA A 59 -10.25 6.03 1.48
C ALA A 59 -10.97 4.67 1.49
N SER A 60 -11.06 4.00 0.34
CA SER A 60 -11.70 2.70 0.19
C SER A 60 -10.68 1.57 0.19
N LEU A 61 -9.46 1.87 -0.29
CA LEU A 61 -8.34 0.93 -0.32
C LEU A 61 -7.07 1.56 0.24
N PHE A 62 -6.33 0.75 1.00
CA PHE A 62 -5.10 1.09 1.66
C PHE A 62 -3.98 0.21 1.11
N TRP A 63 -3.00 0.83 0.47
CA TRP A 63 -1.92 0.16 -0.25
C TRP A 63 -0.64 0.25 0.53
N ILE A 64 0.04 -0.88 0.70
CA ILE A 64 1.36 -0.94 1.33
C ILE A 64 2.41 -0.93 0.23
N VAL A 65 3.29 0.06 0.26
CA VAL A 65 4.33 0.26 -0.76
C VAL A 65 5.65 0.71 -0.11
N PRO A 66 6.80 0.51 -0.77
CA PRO A 66 8.06 1.11 -0.35
C PRO A 66 8.01 2.64 -0.34
N ILE A 67 8.76 3.28 0.55
CA ILE A 67 8.83 4.75 0.62
C ILE A 67 9.22 5.41 -0.72
N SER A 68 10.11 4.80 -1.50
CA SER A 68 10.54 5.29 -2.82
C SER A 68 9.41 5.31 -3.87
N VAL A 69 8.44 4.40 -3.73
CA VAL A 69 7.21 4.36 -4.54
C VAL A 69 6.19 5.35 -3.96
N ALA A 70 6.15 5.49 -2.63
CA ALA A 70 5.23 6.38 -1.95
C ALA A 70 5.38 7.84 -2.36
N ASP A 71 6.61 8.34 -2.44
CA ASP A 71 6.88 9.72 -2.89
C ASP A 71 6.33 10.00 -4.30
N GLN A 72 6.33 9.00 -5.17
CA GLN A 72 5.80 9.12 -6.52
C GLN A 72 4.27 9.05 -6.53
N LEU A 73 3.68 8.16 -5.74
CA LEU A 73 2.23 8.03 -5.61
C LEU A 73 1.60 9.28 -4.98
N ILE A 74 2.26 9.92 -4.01
CA ILE A 74 1.77 11.17 -3.42
C ILE A 74 1.62 12.27 -4.48
N LYS A 75 2.57 12.37 -5.41
CA LYS A 75 2.49 13.29 -6.57
C LYS A 75 1.35 12.96 -7.54
N LEU A 76 0.86 11.72 -7.52
CA LEU A 76 -0.29 11.24 -8.30
C LEU A 76 -1.63 11.36 -7.56
N GLY A 77 -1.64 12.05 -6.41
CA GLY A 77 -2.84 12.33 -5.62
C GLY A 77 -3.17 11.28 -4.58
N PHE A 78 -2.23 10.38 -4.26
CA PHE A 78 -2.35 9.55 -3.06
C PHE A 78 -1.97 10.36 -1.82
N TYR A 79 -2.45 9.95 -0.67
CA TYR A 79 -2.09 10.54 0.61
C TYR A 79 -1.73 9.45 1.62
N PRO A 80 -0.72 9.71 2.47
CA PRO A 80 -0.33 8.80 3.53
C PRO A 80 -1.33 8.80 4.68
N ILE A 81 -1.40 7.69 5.41
CA ILE A 81 -2.17 7.61 6.65
C ILE A 81 -1.27 8.00 7.82
N LEU A 82 -1.74 8.97 8.61
CA LEU A 82 -0.97 9.68 9.64
C LEU A 82 -0.38 8.77 10.72
N ASP A 83 -1.04 7.67 11.08
CA ASP A 83 -0.48 6.68 12.04
C ASP A 83 0.66 5.84 11.47
N THR A 84 0.86 5.88 10.16
CA THR A 84 1.85 5.08 9.44
C THR A 84 3.09 5.88 9.04
N ILE A 85 3.09 7.19 9.30
CA ILE A 85 4.21 8.06 8.98
C ILE A 85 5.23 7.97 10.11
N CYS A 86 6.23 7.13 9.90
CA CYS A 86 7.59 7.30 10.39
C CYS A 86 7.77 7.44 11.92
N LEU A 87 8.02 6.30 12.58
CA LEU A 87 9.05 6.25 13.62
C LEU A 87 10.28 5.56 13.02
#